data_AF-A0A9W7BMF1-F1
#
_entry.id   AF-A0A9W7BMF1-F1
#
_cell.length_a   1.000
_cell.length_b   1.000
_cell.length_c   1.000
_cell.angle_alpha   90.00
_cell.angle_beta   90.00
_cell.angle_gamma   90.00
#
_symmetry.space_group_name_H-M   'P 1'
#
loop_
_entity.id
_entity.type
_entity.pdbx_description
1 polymer ?
#
loop_
_entity_poly.entity_id
_entity_poly.type
_entity_poly.pdbx_seq_one_letter_code
_entity_poly.pdbx_strand_id
1 'polypeptide(L)'
;MNFLRNALALSALLLFVVAPQSLSEKIRTTSAQAPDSSLKKQNVNDLDYATFPKRKNSEAAVIEWGHSAIINAVDAVAATFGVQPTSGAFFEVEASPLLASPLNAHVPLDNCDDVVGNIVLMTSSREMSFLDLALRAKDCEAAALVVVLVPEDDEGEGEAGADYIYPMEGDGDDEEAASIDFPCVMISLSSGNMLASAGEDQKSMPDRVRLYSGGDRPYFEDVSQISPMVYLIHNLLAGDEEADYLIGLAKNKVSKYDGEPNYLEGTAETSPQKSSLSRSFLWKGKFLDSTISAIDERIQQVTGFPPEHLSDFQVNMYESNGFESPHYDSMKSFYHEQSASILIFLTDGHEGGELVFPAADPPIKIRPKKGMGVVWHNSDENGQLDNHSVHGELRVAGNDAGDVKYTVKKWVFAQPQSHTRSIILPILFIPFGGQAPAFVKSFYNFCLTKWGADTGCERFHQTVIMILGLLVCGIVSIIGKLKDNMEKKKPEEKGKDSKKKK
;
A
#
# COMPACT_ATOMS: atom_id res chain seq x y z
N MET A 1 -31.44 21.86 -43.15
CA MET A 1 -30.41 21.48 -44.15
C MET A 1 -28.96 21.71 -43.68
N ASN A 2 -28.65 22.69 -42.83
CA ASN A 2 -27.27 22.89 -42.32
C ASN A 2 -26.82 21.87 -41.26
N PHE A 3 -27.75 21.20 -40.57
CA PHE A 3 -27.42 20.18 -39.55
C PHE A 3 -26.87 18.88 -40.17
N LEU A 4 -27.43 18.42 -41.30
CA LEU A 4 -26.92 17.23 -42.02
C LEU A 4 -25.57 17.50 -42.71
N ARG A 5 -25.33 18.72 -43.20
CA ARG A 5 -24.04 19.09 -43.80
C ARG A 5 -22.91 19.16 -42.76
N ASN A 6 -23.21 19.62 -41.54
CA ASN A 6 -22.25 19.60 -40.44
C ASN A 6 -22.01 18.18 -39.90
N ALA A 7 -23.01 17.30 -39.91
CA ALA A 7 -22.85 15.90 -39.53
C ALA A 7 -21.98 15.09 -40.52
N LEU A 8 -22.09 15.36 -41.83
CA LEU A 8 -21.25 14.74 -42.87
C LEU A 8 -19.81 15.29 -42.90
N ALA A 9 -19.63 16.57 -42.58
CA ALA A 9 -18.30 17.13 -42.33
C ALA A 9 -17.67 16.55 -41.04
N LEU A 10 -18.48 16.28 -40.02
CA LEU A 10 -18.07 15.56 -38.80
C LEU A 10 -17.61 14.13 -39.11
N SER A 11 -18.30 13.40 -40.00
CA SER A 11 -17.89 12.03 -40.38
C SER A 11 -16.57 11.98 -41.17
N ALA A 12 -16.24 13.05 -41.91
CA ALA A 12 -14.97 13.16 -42.63
C ALA A 12 -13.82 13.57 -41.69
N LEU A 13 -14.09 14.38 -40.66
CA LEU A 13 -13.12 14.70 -39.61
C LEU A 13 -12.86 13.49 -38.68
N LEU A 14 -13.89 12.66 -38.45
CA LEU A 14 -13.84 11.35 -37.78
C LEU A 14 -12.91 10.34 -38.45
N LEU A 15 -12.56 10.52 -39.72
CA LEU A 15 -11.62 9.67 -40.47
C LEU A 15 -10.18 10.22 -40.50
N PHE A 16 -9.98 11.53 -40.31
CA PHE A 16 -8.67 12.17 -40.43
C PHE A 16 -7.89 12.30 -39.10
N VAL A 17 -8.56 12.24 -37.94
CA VAL A 17 -7.89 12.22 -36.62
C VAL A 17 -7.50 10.78 -36.20
N VAL A 18 -7.82 9.78 -37.04
CA VAL A 18 -7.44 8.36 -36.87
C VAL A 18 -6.12 8.04 -37.57
N ALA A 19 -5.21 9.01 -37.70
CA ALA A 19 -3.83 8.71 -38.05
C ALA A 19 -3.12 8.21 -36.77
N PRO A 20 -2.66 6.95 -36.71
CA PRO A 20 -1.90 6.48 -35.57
C PRO A 20 -0.60 7.30 -35.51
N GLN A 21 -0.42 8.09 -34.45
CA GLN A 21 0.94 8.49 -34.08
C GLN A 21 1.62 7.22 -33.59
N SER A 22 2.43 6.62 -34.47
CA SER A 22 3.30 5.51 -34.13
C SER A 22 4.36 6.01 -33.15
N LEU A 23 4.09 5.92 -31.85
CA LEU A 23 5.14 5.73 -30.87
C LEU A 23 5.35 4.22 -30.77
N SER A 24 6.28 3.72 -31.58
CA SER A 24 6.74 2.34 -31.47
C SER A 24 7.63 2.21 -30.24
N GLU A 25 7.04 1.91 -29.09
CA GLU A 25 7.75 1.10 -28.11
C GLU A 25 7.38 -0.35 -28.39
N LYS A 26 8.38 -1.10 -28.86
CA LYS A 26 8.32 -2.56 -28.92
C LYS A 26 8.20 -3.08 -27.49
N ILE A 27 6.98 -3.18 -26.97
CA ILE A 27 6.71 -4.02 -25.81
C ILE A 27 6.87 -5.45 -26.33
N ARG A 28 7.96 -6.10 -25.90
CA ARG A 28 8.16 -7.53 -26.06
C ARG A 28 6.97 -8.22 -25.38
N THR A 29 6.06 -8.79 -26.17
CA THR A 29 5.18 -9.85 -25.69
C THR A 29 6.05 -11.08 -25.46
N THR A 30 6.71 -11.17 -24.29
CA THR A 30 7.20 -12.44 -23.78
C THR A 30 5.98 -13.35 -23.58
N SER A 31 6.07 -14.62 -23.97
CA SER A 31 4.95 -15.55 -23.80
C SER A 31 4.66 -15.70 -22.32
N ALA A 32 3.59 -15.08 -21.84
CA ALA A 32 3.23 -15.11 -20.44
C ALA A 32 2.95 -16.56 -20.00
N GLN A 33 3.60 -17.01 -18.93
CA GLN A 33 3.37 -18.33 -18.34
C GLN A 33 1.90 -18.46 -17.90
N ALA A 34 1.21 -19.54 -18.25
CA ALA A 34 -0.16 -19.73 -17.78
C ALA A 34 -0.18 -19.91 -16.24
N PRO A 35 -1.16 -19.34 -15.51
CA PRO A 35 -1.26 -19.54 -14.07
C PRO A 35 -1.39 -21.02 -13.75
N ASP A 36 -0.68 -21.50 -12.73
CA ASP A 36 -0.91 -22.86 -12.25
C ASP A 36 -2.29 -22.94 -11.58
N SER A 37 -3.22 -23.58 -12.28
CA SER A 37 -4.60 -23.77 -11.83
C SER A 37 -4.75 -24.82 -10.72
N SER A 38 -3.72 -25.65 -10.48
CA SER A 38 -3.74 -26.69 -9.44
C SER A 38 -3.64 -26.09 -8.04
N LEU A 39 -2.85 -25.02 -7.87
CA LEU A 39 -2.66 -24.33 -6.59
C LEU A 39 -3.96 -23.70 -6.06
N LYS A 40 -4.87 -23.29 -6.96
CA LYS A 40 -6.20 -22.78 -6.57
C LYS A 40 -7.12 -23.83 -5.95
N LYS A 41 -6.77 -25.12 -6.03
CA LYS A 41 -7.59 -26.25 -5.54
C LYS A 41 -7.10 -26.83 -4.22
N GLN A 42 -6.02 -26.31 -3.65
CA GLN A 42 -5.55 -26.75 -2.34
C GLN A 42 -6.62 -26.52 -1.27
N ASN A 43 -6.74 -27.48 -0.35
CA ASN A 43 -7.61 -27.33 0.81
C ASN A 43 -6.93 -26.42 1.83
N VAL A 44 -7.26 -25.14 1.76
CA VAL A 44 -6.66 -24.09 2.60
C VAL A 44 -6.96 -24.21 4.09
N ASN A 45 -7.87 -25.10 4.52
CA ASN A 45 -8.21 -25.21 5.94
C ASN A 45 -7.24 -26.12 6.73
N ASP A 46 -6.53 -27.01 6.04
CA ASP A 46 -5.76 -28.10 6.67
C ASP A 46 -4.23 -27.96 6.48
N LEU A 47 -3.75 -26.80 6.05
CA LEU A 47 -2.31 -26.54 5.91
C LEU A 47 -1.69 -26.14 7.25
N ASP A 48 -0.43 -26.52 7.46
CA ASP A 48 0.38 -26.01 8.56
C ASP A 48 0.95 -24.65 8.16
N TYR A 49 0.45 -23.59 8.81
CA TYR A 49 0.71 -22.22 8.40
C TYR A 49 1.69 -21.53 9.34
N ALA A 50 2.72 -20.91 8.76
CA ALA A 50 3.42 -19.81 9.41
C ALA A 50 2.43 -18.65 9.61
N THR A 51 2.16 -18.31 10.87
CA THR A 51 1.11 -17.35 11.22
C THR A 51 1.70 -16.01 11.64
N PHE A 52 1.14 -14.94 11.07
CA PHE A 52 1.52 -13.56 11.25
C PHE A 52 0.30 -12.69 11.66
N PRO A 53 0.49 -11.50 12.24
CA PRO A 53 1.76 -10.93 12.66
C PRO A 53 2.37 -11.69 13.85
N LYS A 54 3.69 -11.78 13.86
CA LYS A 54 4.53 -12.19 14.99
C LYS A 54 4.93 -10.96 15.81
N ARG A 55 5.14 -9.81 15.16
CA ARG A 55 5.52 -8.57 15.85
C ARG A 55 4.36 -7.90 16.57
N LYS A 56 4.66 -7.28 17.72
CA LYS A 56 3.71 -6.47 18.51
C LYS A 56 3.98 -4.97 18.33
N ASN A 57 2.97 -4.13 18.54
CA ASN A 57 3.19 -2.67 18.53
C ASN A 57 4.07 -2.23 19.72
N SER A 58 4.01 -2.95 20.84
CA SER A 58 4.73 -2.60 22.07
C SER A 58 6.24 -2.75 21.99
N GLU A 59 6.74 -3.52 21.02
CA GLU A 59 8.16 -3.76 20.76
C GLU A 59 8.69 -2.94 19.57
N ALA A 60 7.84 -2.18 18.88
CA ALA A 60 8.26 -1.34 17.77
C ALA A 60 9.11 -0.16 18.30
N ALA A 61 10.26 0.04 17.67
CA ALA A 61 11.17 1.14 17.93
C ALA A 61 11.67 1.69 16.60
N VAL A 62 12.16 2.94 16.60
CA VAL A 62 12.70 3.56 15.39
C VAL A 62 13.93 4.37 15.74
N ILE A 63 14.92 4.32 14.85
CA ILE A 63 16.13 5.15 14.93
C ILE A 63 16.05 6.21 13.84
N GLU A 64 15.99 7.48 14.22
CA GLU A 64 15.97 8.62 13.31
C GLU A 64 17.26 9.42 13.32
N TRP A 65 17.61 10.00 12.18
CA TRP A 65 18.69 10.98 12.04
C TRP A 65 18.40 11.99 10.93
N GLY A 66 19.14 13.09 10.93
CA GLY A 66 19.03 14.14 9.93
C GLY A 66 18.63 15.49 10.50
N HIS A 67 18.45 16.46 9.60
CA HIS A 67 18.17 17.86 9.93
C HIS A 67 16.73 18.21 9.55
N SER A 68 16.17 19.30 10.10
CA SER A 68 14.74 19.67 10.04
C SER A 68 14.04 19.65 8.67
N ALA A 69 14.75 19.50 7.55
CA ALA A 69 14.18 19.37 6.21
C ALA A 69 14.19 17.93 5.65
N ILE A 70 15.05 17.03 6.17
CA ILE A 70 15.18 15.63 5.73
C ILE A 70 15.43 14.78 6.97
N ILE A 71 14.41 14.04 7.40
CA ILE A 71 14.50 13.05 8.47
C ILE A 71 14.58 11.68 7.81
N ASN A 72 15.64 10.95 8.13
CA ASN A 72 15.79 9.54 7.78
C ASN A 72 15.45 8.69 9.01
N ALA A 73 14.93 7.50 8.78
CA ALA A 73 14.56 6.57 9.83
C ALA A 73 14.87 5.13 9.42
N VAL A 74 15.22 4.29 10.39
CA VAL A 74 15.28 2.82 10.23
C VAL A 74 14.44 2.15 11.32
N ASP A 75 13.78 1.07 10.94
CA ASP A 75 12.97 0.25 11.84
C ASP A 75 13.87 -0.51 12.82
N ALA A 76 13.38 -0.68 14.05
CA ALA A 76 14.05 -1.38 15.11
C ALA A 76 13.05 -2.17 15.97
N VAL A 77 13.53 -3.24 16.60
CA VAL A 77 12.74 -4.02 17.56
C VAL A 77 13.36 -3.95 18.93
N ALA A 78 12.58 -3.55 19.94
CA ALA A 78 13.03 -3.58 21.31
C ALA A 78 13.20 -5.01 21.83
N ALA A 79 14.24 -5.21 22.63
CA ALA A 79 14.47 -6.44 23.37
C ALA A 79 13.35 -6.69 24.39
N THR A 80 13.20 -7.95 24.82
CA THR A 80 12.26 -8.31 25.90
C THR A 80 12.77 -7.91 27.30
N PHE A 81 14.03 -7.49 27.38
CA PHE A 81 14.70 -6.94 28.56
C PHE A 81 15.11 -5.47 28.32
N GLY A 82 15.62 -4.82 29.36
CA GLY A 82 15.93 -3.39 29.29
C GLY A 82 14.67 -2.52 29.30
N VAL A 83 14.87 -1.22 29.06
CA VAL A 83 13.76 -0.27 29.02
C VAL A 83 12.88 -0.55 27.80
N GLN A 84 11.56 -0.63 28.05
CA GLN A 84 10.58 -0.98 27.03
C GLN A 84 10.00 0.26 26.33
N PRO A 85 9.60 0.18 25.05
CA PRO A 85 9.02 1.31 24.30
C PRO A 85 7.77 1.92 24.95
N THR A 86 7.04 1.14 25.75
CA THR A 86 5.89 1.60 26.52
C THR A 86 6.26 2.58 27.65
N SER A 87 7.54 2.62 28.04
CA SER A 87 8.09 3.52 29.05
C SER A 87 8.68 4.77 28.40
N GLY A 88 7.86 5.52 27.66
CA GLY A 88 8.30 6.56 26.70
C GLY A 88 9.41 7.50 27.21
N ALA A 89 9.25 8.10 28.40
CA ALA A 89 10.25 9.04 28.94
C ALA A 89 11.63 8.41 29.24
N PHE A 90 11.69 7.10 29.43
CA PHE A 90 12.92 6.35 29.71
C PHE A 90 13.46 5.63 28.48
N PHE A 91 12.62 5.38 27.48
CA PHE A 91 13.02 4.71 26.23
C PHE A 91 13.66 5.67 25.24
N GLU A 92 13.23 6.93 25.23
CA GLU A 92 13.72 7.92 24.27
C GLU A 92 15.16 8.36 24.60
N VAL A 93 16.08 8.05 23.69
CA VAL A 93 17.52 8.36 23.82
C VAL A 93 17.98 9.14 22.60
N GLU A 94 18.66 10.26 22.82
CA GLU A 94 19.30 11.05 21.76
C GLU A 94 20.79 11.20 22.04
N ALA A 95 21.61 10.37 21.39
CA ALA A 95 23.06 10.37 21.58
C ALA A 95 23.80 10.00 20.28
N SER A 96 25.13 10.03 20.31
CA SER A 96 25.95 9.67 19.15
C SER A 96 26.00 8.15 19.02
N PRO A 97 25.78 7.59 17.81
CA PRO A 97 26.01 6.17 17.55
C PRO A 97 27.52 5.89 17.43
N LEU A 98 28.02 4.86 18.10
CA LEU A 98 29.43 4.45 18.06
C LEU A 98 29.54 2.93 17.86
N LEU A 99 30.45 2.50 16.99
CA LEU A 99 30.74 1.08 16.81
C LEU A 99 31.50 0.56 18.04
N ALA A 100 31.10 -0.59 18.54
CA ALA A 100 31.86 -1.32 19.55
C ALA A 100 33.22 -1.76 18.98
N SER A 101 34.23 -1.81 19.84
CA SER A 101 35.53 -2.39 19.54
C SER A 101 35.84 -3.49 20.56
N PRO A 102 35.90 -4.78 20.17
CA PRO A 102 35.53 -5.33 18.86
C PRO A 102 34.01 -5.27 18.61
N LEU A 103 33.61 -5.29 17.34
CA LEU A 103 32.21 -5.08 16.92
C LEU A 103 31.24 -6.15 17.42
N ASN A 104 31.70 -7.39 17.54
CA ASN A 104 30.92 -8.51 18.06
C ASN A 104 31.01 -8.67 19.59
N ALA A 105 31.75 -7.79 20.28
CA ALA A 105 31.91 -7.75 21.74
C ALA A 105 32.29 -9.09 22.43
N HIS A 106 32.92 -10.02 21.70
CA HIS A 106 33.36 -11.33 22.23
C HIS A 106 34.37 -11.23 23.39
N VAL A 107 34.99 -10.05 23.54
CA VAL A 107 35.80 -9.63 24.69
C VAL A 107 35.29 -8.28 25.19
N PRO A 108 35.65 -7.87 26.43
CA PRO A 108 35.33 -6.53 26.92
C PRO A 108 35.70 -5.42 25.92
N LEU A 109 34.90 -4.37 25.86
CA LEU A 109 35.09 -3.34 24.85
C LEU A 109 36.37 -2.53 25.11
N ASP A 110 37.23 -2.45 24.10
CA ASP A 110 38.47 -1.66 24.12
C ASP A 110 38.18 -0.15 24.16
N ASN A 111 36.99 0.27 23.70
CA ASN A 111 36.56 1.66 23.61
C ASN A 111 35.46 2.04 24.60
N CYS A 112 35.40 1.42 25.79
CA CYS A 112 34.40 1.78 26.81
C CYS A 112 34.37 3.30 27.10
N ASP A 113 35.53 3.95 27.20
CA ASP A 113 35.62 5.39 27.50
C ASP A 113 34.91 6.28 26.46
N ASP A 114 34.87 5.83 25.19
CA ASP A 114 34.16 6.54 24.11
C ASP A 114 32.64 6.25 24.15
N VAL A 115 32.25 5.06 24.62
CA VAL A 115 30.87 4.56 24.65
C VAL A 115 30.03 5.21 25.75
N VAL A 116 30.64 5.71 26.83
CA VAL A 116 29.93 6.31 27.97
C VAL A 116 28.92 7.38 27.51
N GLY A 117 27.63 7.17 27.82
CA GLY A 117 26.55 8.09 27.46
C GLY A 117 26.18 8.13 25.98
N ASN A 118 26.75 7.25 25.16
CA ASN A 118 26.49 7.12 23.72
C ASN A 118 25.70 5.84 23.41
N ILE A 119 25.18 5.75 22.19
CA ILE A 119 24.52 4.55 21.68
C ILE A 119 25.59 3.64 21.10
N VAL A 120 25.77 2.45 21.66
CA VAL A 120 26.75 1.49 21.16
C VAL A 120 26.11 0.53 20.16
N LEU A 121 26.77 0.35 19.02
CA LEU A 121 26.38 -0.58 17.97
C LEU A 121 27.26 -1.82 18.04
N MET A 122 26.62 -2.97 18.16
CA MET A 122 27.27 -4.29 18.14
C MET A 122 26.65 -5.16 17.04
N THR A 123 27.35 -6.19 16.60
CA THR A 123 26.79 -7.21 15.69
C THR A 123 26.41 -8.47 16.46
N SER A 124 25.32 -9.13 16.06
CA SER A 124 24.97 -10.45 16.58
C SER A 124 26.08 -11.49 16.28
N SER A 125 26.22 -12.49 17.15
CA SER A 125 27.16 -13.60 16.97
C SER A 125 26.70 -14.86 17.73
N ARG A 126 26.90 -16.05 17.16
CA ARG A 126 26.72 -17.37 17.82
C ARG A 126 27.35 -17.51 19.21
N GLU A 127 28.44 -16.80 19.48
CA GLU A 127 29.24 -17.02 20.69
C GLU A 127 28.71 -16.27 21.91
N MET A 128 27.76 -15.34 21.73
CA MET A 128 27.24 -14.50 22.81
C MET A 128 25.73 -14.41 22.79
N SER A 129 25.12 -14.44 23.98
CA SER A 129 23.71 -14.10 24.12
C SER A 129 23.50 -12.60 23.93
N PHE A 130 22.29 -12.19 23.56
CA PHE A 130 21.94 -10.78 23.50
C PHE A 130 22.00 -10.10 24.87
N LEU A 131 21.73 -10.85 25.95
CA LEU A 131 21.88 -10.37 27.31
C LEU A 131 23.36 -10.06 27.63
N ASP A 132 24.29 -10.92 27.22
CA ASP A 132 25.72 -10.65 27.41
C ASP A 132 26.17 -9.39 26.68
N LEU A 133 25.71 -9.16 25.45
CA LEU A 133 25.98 -7.91 24.72
C LEU A 133 25.47 -6.69 25.48
N ALA A 134 24.27 -6.79 26.07
CA ALA A 134 23.69 -5.74 26.91
C ALA A 134 24.50 -5.52 28.19
N LEU A 135 24.96 -6.57 28.85
CA LEU A 135 25.82 -6.45 30.02
C LEU A 135 27.16 -5.76 29.67
N ARG A 136 27.75 -6.04 28.50
CA ARG A 136 28.95 -5.33 28.03
C ARG A 136 28.70 -3.85 27.79
N ALA A 137 27.58 -3.51 27.14
CA ALA A 137 27.18 -2.12 26.94
C ALA A 137 26.94 -1.41 28.29
N LYS A 138 26.33 -2.11 29.25
CA LYS A 138 26.10 -1.63 30.61
C LYS A 138 27.40 -1.35 31.36
N ASP A 139 28.36 -2.26 31.30
CA ASP A 139 29.67 -2.13 31.95
C ASP A 139 30.43 -0.88 31.46
N CYS A 140 30.20 -0.46 30.22
CA CYS A 140 30.74 0.79 29.65
C CYS A 140 29.82 2.02 29.84
N GLU A 141 28.74 1.93 30.63
CA GLU A 141 27.78 3.02 30.85
C GLU A 141 27.17 3.60 29.55
N ALA A 142 26.87 2.72 28.58
CA ALA A 142 26.19 3.11 27.34
C ALA A 142 24.77 3.66 27.61
N ALA A 143 24.34 4.63 26.79
CA ALA A 143 22.99 5.18 26.89
C ALA A 143 21.92 4.32 26.21
N ALA A 144 22.31 3.54 25.19
CA ALA A 144 21.48 2.49 24.60
C ALA A 144 22.36 1.45 23.89
N LEU A 145 21.82 0.27 23.64
CA LEU A 145 22.43 -0.76 22.78
C LEU A 145 21.61 -0.93 21.51
N VAL A 146 22.30 -0.93 20.37
CA VAL A 146 21.76 -1.32 19.07
C VAL A 146 22.52 -2.55 18.59
N VAL A 147 21.83 -3.66 18.38
CA VAL A 147 22.39 -4.88 17.80
C VAL A 147 22.01 -4.96 16.33
N VAL A 148 23.01 -4.99 15.46
CA VAL A 148 22.83 -5.26 14.03
C VAL A 148 22.79 -6.77 13.83
N LEU A 149 21.66 -7.28 13.36
CA LEU A 149 21.53 -8.69 13.02
C LEU A 149 22.37 -9.00 11.78
N VAL A 150 23.40 -9.81 11.97
CA VAL A 150 24.20 -10.39 10.88
C VAL A 150 23.69 -11.81 10.67
N PRO A 151 23.06 -12.12 9.53
CA PRO A 151 22.66 -13.48 9.22
C PRO A 151 23.92 -14.34 9.09
N GLU A 152 23.86 -15.55 9.63
CA GLU A 152 24.96 -16.49 9.53
C GLU A 152 24.72 -17.38 8.31
N ASP A 153 25.76 -17.56 7.48
CA ASP A 153 25.71 -18.33 6.24
C ASP A 153 25.50 -19.84 6.51
N ASP A 154 24.30 -20.25 6.94
CA ASP A 154 23.93 -21.67 6.98
C ASP A 154 23.04 -22.02 5.78
N GLU A 155 23.65 -22.76 4.85
CA GLU A 155 22.96 -23.64 3.92
C GLU A 155 22.21 -24.74 4.70
N GLY A 156 21.12 -24.42 5.40
CA GLY A 156 20.33 -25.42 6.11
C GLY A 156 19.31 -24.87 7.11
N GLU A 157 18.03 -24.93 6.70
CA GLU A 157 16.82 -24.94 7.55
C GLU A 157 16.71 -23.84 8.62
N GLY A 158 16.31 -22.63 8.18
CA GLY A 158 15.84 -21.56 9.06
C GLY A 158 15.87 -20.20 8.36
N GLU A 159 14.83 -19.89 7.60
CA GLU A 159 14.65 -18.66 6.80
C GLU A 159 14.51 -17.39 7.66
N ALA A 160 15.58 -16.90 8.26
CA ALA A 160 15.67 -15.50 8.67
C ALA A 160 16.71 -14.82 7.76
N GLY A 161 16.24 -14.23 6.66
CA GLY A 161 17.09 -13.41 5.78
C GLY A 161 17.73 -12.25 6.56
N ALA A 162 18.72 -11.59 5.95
CA ALA A 162 19.50 -10.49 6.54
C ALA A 162 18.67 -9.32 7.12
N ASP A 163 17.39 -9.26 6.77
CA ASP A 163 16.46 -8.19 7.09
C ASP A 163 15.37 -8.59 8.09
N TYR A 164 15.29 -9.86 8.51
CA TYR A 164 14.30 -10.32 9.48
C TYR A 164 14.73 -10.02 10.92
N ILE A 165 14.25 -8.90 11.47
CA ILE A 165 14.49 -8.50 12.86
C ILE A 165 13.40 -8.99 13.82
N TYR A 166 13.78 -9.29 15.07
CA TYR A 166 12.91 -9.81 16.11
C TYR A 166 13.34 -9.30 17.50
N PRO A 167 12.46 -9.36 18.53
CA PRO A 167 12.84 -8.98 19.89
C PRO A 167 13.96 -9.87 20.40
N MET A 168 15.05 -9.27 20.86
CA MET A 168 16.13 -10.00 21.53
C MET A 168 15.61 -10.58 22.85
N GLU A 169 15.75 -11.89 23.03
CA GLU A 169 15.36 -12.57 24.27
C GLU A 169 16.48 -12.46 25.31
N GLY A 170 16.10 -12.25 26.57
CA GLY A 170 17.01 -12.18 27.71
C GLY A 170 17.37 -13.56 28.21
N ASP A 171 17.87 -14.42 27.32
CA ASP A 171 18.27 -15.79 27.66
C ASP A 171 19.43 -15.75 28.66
N GLY A 172 19.16 -16.07 29.93
CA GLY A 172 20.17 -16.00 30.99
C GLY A 172 19.57 -15.84 32.39
N ASP A 173 20.27 -15.10 33.26
CA ASP A 173 19.83 -14.82 34.63
C ASP A 173 18.80 -13.67 34.64
N ASP A 174 17.61 -13.94 35.21
CA ASP A 174 16.53 -12.95 35.34
C ASP A 174 16.98 -11.69 36.12
N GLU A 175 17.89 -11.83 37.11
CA GLU A 175 18.43 -10.69 37.85
C GLU A 175 19.34 -9.83 36.98
N GLU A 176 20.15 -10.45 36.11
CA GLU A 176 21.00 -9.74 35.15
C GLU A 176 20.15 -9.00 34.11
N ALA A 177 19.14 -9.67 33.54
CA ALA A 177 18.20 -9.07 32.60
C ALA A 177 17.42 -7.90 33.22
N ALA A 178 16.95 -8.04 34.47
CA ALA A 178 16.29 -6.98 35.22
C ALA A 178 17.23 -5.83 35.59
N SER A 179 18.54 -6.07 35.58
CA SER A 179 19.52 -5.04 35.86
C SER A 179 19.70 -4.07 34.68
N ILE A 180 19.38 -4.47 33.45
CA ILE A 180 19.51 -3.61 32.27
C ILE A 180 18.49 -2.47 32.36
N ASP A 181 18.97 -1.24 32.49
CA ASP A 181 18.18 -0.04 32.77
C ASP A 181 18.22 0.99 31.63
N PHE A 182 18.65 0.56 30.45
CA PHE A 182 18.65 1.35 29.22
C PHE A 182 17.97 0.61 28.06
N PRO A 183 17.64 1.29 26.95
CA PRO A 183 17.01 0.65 25.80
C PRO A 183 17.98 -0.28 25.04
N CYS A 184 17.50 -1.48 24.71
CA CYS A 184 18.20 -2.41 23.82
C CYS A 184 17.32 -2.69 22.61
N VAL A 185 17.84 -2.49 21.41
CA VAL A 185 17.09 -2.73 20.16
C VAL A 185 17.89 -3.52 19.14
N MET A 186 17.20 -4.25 18.28
CA MET A 186 17.76 -4.91 17.10
C MET A 186 17.39 -4.14 15.83
N ILE A 187 18.33 -4.04 14.89
CA ILE A 187 18.11 -3.56 13.52
C ILE A 187 18.66 -4.55 12.50
N SER A 188 18.14 -4.49 11.26
CA SER A 188 18.60 -5.35 10.17
C SER A 188 20.01 -4.98 9.72
N LEU A 189 20.68 -5.89 9.01
CA LEU A 189 21.97 -5.59 8.39
C LEU A 189 21.85 -4.42 7.39
N SER A 190 20.77 -4.37 6.60
CA SER A 190 20.50 -3.26 5.69
C SER A 190 20.38 -1.92 6.43
N SER A 191 19.64 -1.89 7.55
CA SER A 191 19.49 -0.71 8.40
C SER A 191 20.82 -0.29 9.03
N GLY A 192 21.63 -1.26 9.49
CA GLY A 192 22.98 -1.00 9.98
C GLY A 192 23.88 -0.38 8.91
N ASN A 193 23.83 -0.87 7.67
CA ASN A 193 24.58 -0.32 6.54
C ASN A 193 24.12 1.11 6.17
N MET A 194 22.81 1.38 6.22
CA MET A 194 22.28 2.73 6.02
C MET A 194 22.79 3.68 7.11
N LEU A 195 22.80 3.24 8.36
CA LEU A 195 23.28 4.04 9.48
C LEU A 195 24.79 4.28 9.39
N ALA A 196 25.58 3.28 8.98
CA ALA A 196 27.03 3.39 8.80
C ALA A 196 27.47 4.31 7.64
N SER A 197 26.54 4.63 6.72
CA SER A 197 26.78 5.47 5.54
C SER A 197 26.00 6.79 5.57
N ALA A 198 25.44 7.16 6.73
CA ALA A 198 24.50 8.28 6.87
C ALA A 198 25.12 9.64 7.22
N GLY A 199 26.41 9.71 7.53
CA GLY A 199 27.13 10.95 7.83
C GLY A 199 27.33 11.84 6.59
N GLU A 200 27.82 13.07 6.80
CA GLU A 200 27.95 14.08 5.73
C GLU A 200 28.78 13.60 4.53
N ASP A 201 29.81 12.80 4.77
CA ASP A 201 30.68 12.23 3.73
C ASP A 201 30.16 10.89 3.14
N GLN A 202 28.96 10.45 3.54
CA GLN A 202 28.34 9.16 3.18
C GLN A 202 29.20 7.91 3.48
N LYS A 203 30.17 8.05 4.38
CA LYS A 203 31.14 7.02 4.78
C LYS A 203 31.35 6.93 6.29
N SER A 204 30.51 7.62 7.04
CA SER A 204 30.51 7.63 8.50
C SER A 204 29.10 7.50 9.01
N MET A 205 28.96 7.19 10.30
CA MET A 205 27.67 7.33 10.99
C MET A 205 27.28 8.81 11.17
N PRO A 206 25.99 9.11 11.36
CA PRO A 206 25.55 10.45 11.70
C PRO A 206 26.06 10.85 13.10
N ASP A 207 26.30 12.14 13.31
CA ASP A 207 26.80 12.67 14.59
C ASP A 207 25.86 12.39 15.76
N ARG A 208 24.56 12.25 15.49
CA ARG A 208 23.51 12.06 16.49
C ARG A 208 22.33 11.31 15.89
N VAL A 209 21.78 10.38 16.66
CA VAL A 209 20.55 9.67 16.35
C VAL A 209 19.56 9.80 17.49
N ARG A 210 18.27 9.64 17.18
CA ARG A 210 17.19 9.53 18.15
C ARG A 210 16.62 8.12 18.10
N LEU A 211 16.67 7.41 19.22
CA LEU A 211 15.92 6.19 19.45
C LEU A 211 14.62 6.55 20.17
N TYR A 212 13.48 6.14 19.64
CA TYR A 212 12.17 6.37 20.26
C TYR A 212 11.21 5.23 19.97
N SER A 213 10.08 5.21 20.69
CA SER A 213 9.04 4.20 20.52
C SER A 213 8.36 4.33 19.15
N GLY A 214 8.12 3.21 18.47
CA GLY A 214 7.38 3.17 17.22
C GLY A 214 5.95 3.69 17.36
N GLY A 215 5.31 3.48 18.52
CA GLY A 215 3.96 3.98 18.81
C GLY A 215 2.94 3.64 17.71
N ASP A 216 2.26 4.69 17.22
CA ASP A 216 1.29 4.60 16.11
C ASP A 216 1.93 4.81 14.72
N ARG A 217 3.26 4.87 14.63
CA ARG A 217 3.94 5.05 13.34
C ARG A 217 3.92 3.74 12.54
N PRO A 218 3.91 3.80 11.20
CA PRO A 218 4.07 2.62 10.38
C PRO A 218 5.41 1.94 10.61
N TYR A 219 5.40 0.61 10.76
CA TYR A 219 6.61 -0.22 10.81
C TYR A 219 6.38 -1.54 10.06
N PHE A 220 7.47 -2.19 9.67
CA PHE A 220 7.43 -3.34 8.75
C PHE A 220 7.59 -4.67 9.49
N GLU A 221 6.95 -5.70 8.95
CA GLU A 221 7.22 -7.07 9.34
C GLU A 221 7.33 -7.92 8.08
N ASP A 222 8.53 -8.44 7.84
CA ASP A 222 8.78 -9.35 6.72
C ASP A 222 8.07 -10.68 6.95
N VAL A 223 7.33 -11.13 5.94
CA VAL A 223 6.58 -12.39 5.97
C VAL A 223 7.25 -13.41 5.06
N SER A 224 7.57 -13.02 3.83
CA SER A 224 8.37 -13.80 2.88
C SER A 224 9.05 -12.85 1.89
N GLN A 225 10.28 -13.15 1.49
CA GLN A 225 11.11 -12.23 0.70
C GLN A 225 11.03 -12.44 -0.81
N ILE A 226 10.76 -13.67 -1.27
CA ILE A 226 10.94 -14.03 -2.68
C ILE A 226 9.66 -14.58 -3.30
N SER A 227 9.03 -15.60 -2.71
CA SER A 227 8.07 -16.45 -3.44
C SER A 227 6.85 -16.85 -2.59
N PRO A 228 5.85 -15.96 -2.41
CA PRO A 228 5.82 -14.59 -2.90
C PRO A 228 6.48 -13.60 -1.94
N MET A 229 6.96 -12.46 -2.46
CA MET A 229 7.32 -11.34 -1.60
C MET A 229 6.07 -10.82 -0.90
N VAL A 230 6.03 -10.92 0.43
CA VAL A 230 4.95 -10.47 1.31
C VAL A 230 5.55 -9.77 2.52
N TYR A 231 5.01 -8.61 2.85
CA TYR A 231 5.34 -7.90 4.09
C TYR A 231 4.12 -7.21 4.67
N LEU A 232 4.13 -7.01 5.98
CA LEU A 232 3.09 -6.28 6.70
C LEU A 232 3.56 -4.85 6.96
N ILE A 233 2.61 -3.93 6.92
CA ILE A 233 2.79 -2.56 7.40
C ILE A 233 1.83 -2.38 8.57
N HIS A 234 2.37 -2.50 9.78
CA HIS A 234 1.61 -2.20 11.00
C HIS A 234 1.29 -0.71 11.04
N ASN A 235 0.16 -0.33 11.65
CA ASN A 235 -0.28 1.06 11.77
C ASN A 235 -0.28 1.84 10.43
N LEU A 236 -0.61 1.17 9.32
CA LEU A 236 -0.71 1.83 8.02
C LEU A 236 -1.84 2.87 8.01
N LEU A 237 -2.96 2.61 8.70
CA LEU A 237 -3.95 3.64 8.96
C LEU A 237 -3.60 4.40 10.25
N ALA A 238 -3.81 5.72 10.23
CA ALA A 238 -3.64 6.57 11.38
C ALA A 238 -4.81 6.36 12.35
N GLY A 239 -4.65 5.35 13.20
CA GLY A 239 -5.65 4.95 14.19
C GLY A 239 -6.94 4.39 13.57
N ASP A 240 -7.92 4.22 14.44
CA ASP A 240 -9.20 3.60 14.10
C ASP A 240 -10.11 4.49 13.25
N GLU A 241 -9.92 5.81 13.32
CA GLU A 241 -10.79 6.81 12.68
C GLU A 241 -10.76 6.68 11.15
N GLU A 242 -9.60 6.45 10.55
CA GLU A 242 -9.47 6.25 9.10
C GLU A 242 -10.14 4.95 8.64
N ALA A 243 -10.04 3.89 9.44
CA ALA A 243 -10.71 2.63 9.15
C ALA A 243 -12.23 2.78 9.19
N ASP A 244 -12.76 3.41 10.25
CA ASP A 244 -14.18 3.66 10.43
C ASP A 244 -14.72 4.60 9.33
N TYR A 245 -13.91 5.58 8.90
CA TYR A 245 -14.23 6.47 7.79
C TYR A 245 -14.41 5.70 6.47
N LEU A 246 -13.48 4.81 6.12
CA LEU A 246 -13.56 3.98 4.92
C LEU A 246 -14.77 3.04 4.96
N ILE A 247 -15.06 2.43 6.11
CA ILE A 247 -16.27 1.63 6.33
C ILE A 247 -17.52 2.51 6.10
N GLY A 248 -17.55 3.71 6.66
CA GLY A 248 -18.66 4.67 6.51
C GLY A 248 -18.94 5.05 5.05
N LEU A 249 -17.90 5.22 4.24
CA LEU A 249 -18.03 5.50 2.81
C LEU A 249 -18.67 4.34 2.02
N ALA A 250 -18.44 3.10 2.46
CA ALA A 250 -18.85 1.89 1.77
C ALA A 250 -20.17 1.29 2.27
N LYS A 251 -20.56 1.52 3.53
CA LYS A 251 -21.66 0.82 4.22
C LYS A 251 -22.99 0.76 3.45
N ASN A 252 -23.35 1.83 2.74
CA ASN A 252 -24.59 1.90 1.96
C ASN A 252 -24.38 1.68 0.44
N LYS A 253 -23.17 1.29 0.04
CA LYS A 253 -22.74 1.14 -1.36
C LYS A 253 -22.23 -0.26 -1.67
N VAL A 254 -21.99 -1.09 -0.66
CA VAL A 254 -21.64 -2.50 -0.85
C VAL A 254 -22.84 -3.26 -1.42
N SER A 255 -22.59 -4.04 -2.46
CA SER A 255 -23.57 -4.96 -3.02
C SER A 255 -22.98 -6.36 -3.06
N LYS A 256 -23.82 -7.37 -2.87
CA LYS A 256 -23.39 -8.77 -2.97
C LYS A 256 -22.67 -8.99 -4.29
N TYR A 257 -21.48 -9.56 -4.21
CA TYR A 257 -20.71 -9.86 -5.41
C TYR A 257 -21.37 -11.05 -6.13
N ASP A 258 -21.84 -10.79 -7.35
CA ASP A 258 -22.59 -11.74 -8.19
C ASP A 258 -21.68 -12.60 -9.08
N GLY A 259 -20.37 -12.33 -9.03
CA GLY A 259 -19.36 -13.04 -9.81
C GLY A 259 -19.17 -12.52 -11.24
N GLU A 260 -19.96 -11.53 -11.64
CA GLU A 260 -19.84 -10.90 -12.95
C GLU A 260 -18.56 -10.05 -13.03
N PRO A 261 -17.81 -10.13 -14.14
CA PRO A 261 -16.60 -9.36 -14.29
C PRO A 261 -16.92 -7.87 -14.40
N ASN A 262 -16.31 -7.06 -13.52
CA ASN A 262 -16.22 -5.62 -13.70
C ASN A 262 -14.78 -5.22 -13.97
N TYR A 263 -14.39 -5.35 -15.25
CA TYR A 263 -13.05 -5.00 -15.75
C TYR A 263 -12.71 -3.51 -15.58
N LEU A 264 -13.71 -2.62 -15.46
CA LEU A 264 -13.47 -1.20 -15.17
C LEU A 264 -12.99 -1.01 -13.72
N GLU A 265 -13.46 -1.83 -12.80
CA GLU A 265 -13.07 -1.81 -11.38
C GLU A 265 -12.04 -2.90 -11.05
N GLY A 266 -11.42 -3.51 -12.07
CA GLY A 266 -10.36 -4.51 -11.88
C GLY A 266 -10.84 -5.79 -11.20
N THR A 267 -12.11 -6.19 -11.41
CA THR A 267 -12.64 -7.47 -10.93
C THR A 267 -12.86 -8.43 -12.11
N ALA A 268 -12.31 -9.64 -12.00
CA ALA A 268 -12.42 -10.68 -13.00
C ALA A 268 -13.63 -11.56 -12.72
N GLU A 269 -14.02 -12.35 -13.71
CA GLU A 269 -15.06 -13.35 -13.54
C GLU A 269 -14.66 -14.37 -12.47
N THR A 270 -15.53 -14.54 -11.47
CA THR A 270 -15.35 -15.53 -10.40
C THR A 270 -16.69 -16.17 -10.12
N SER A 271 -16.74 -17.49 -9.98
CA SER A 271 -18.03 -18.14 -9.70
C SER A 271 -18.54 -17.77 -8.29
N PRO A 272 -19.86 -17.60 -8.09
CA PRO A 272 -20.44 -17.30 -6.76
C PRO A 272 -20.12 -18.35 -5.69
N GLN A 273 -19.76 -19.57 -6.08
CA GLN A 273 -19.30 -20.60 -5.15
C GLN A 273 -17.87 -20.36 -4.62
N LYS A 274 -17.10 -19.49 -5.28
CA LYS A 274 -15.72 -19.15 -4.91
C LYS A 274 -15.61 -17.96 -3.97
N SER A 275 -16.67 -17.16 -3.81
CA SER A 275 -16.65 -16.05 -2.86
C SER A 275 -18.04 -15.79 -2.29
N SER A 276 -18.09 -15.40 -1.02
CA SER A 276 -19.30 -14.96 -0.35
C SER A 276 -18.99 -13.65 0.36
N LEU A 277 -19.08 -12.55 -0.37
CA LEU A 277 -18.79 -11.20 0.11
C LEU A 277 -19.67 -10.16 -0.61
N SER A 278 -19.75 -8.98 -0.02
CA SER A 278 -20.25 -7.77 -0.69
C SER A 278 -19.11 -6.82 -0.99
N ARG A 279 -19.18 -6.11 -2.11
CA ARG A 279 -18.09 -5.27 -2.61
C ARG A 279 -18.60 -3.90 -3.01
N SER A 280 -17.77 -2.88 -2.81
CA SER A 280 -17.98 -1.55 -3.36
C SER A 280 -16.66 -0.97 -3.85
N PHE A 281 -16.68 -0.30 -5.00
CA PHE A 281 -15.53 0.44 -5.49
C PHE A 281 -15.76 1.93 -5.23
N LEU A 282 -14.84 2.54 -4.48
CA LEU A 282 -14.92 3.93 -4.07
C LEU A 282 -14.20 4.81 -5.11
N TRP A 283 -14.92 5.20 -6.17
CA TRP A 283 -14.43 6.16 -7.17
C TRP A 283 -14.38 7.57 -6.57
N LYS A 284 -13.40 7.81 -5.71
CA LYS A 284 -13.23 9.09 -5.01
C LYS A 284 -12.27 9.99 -5.75
N GLY A 285 -11.23 9.45 -6.39
CA GLY A 285 -10.20 10.27 -7.02
C GLY A 285 -9.37 11.01 -5.97
N LYS A 286 -8.09 11.21 -6.27
CA LYS A 286 -7.08 11.64 -5.28
C LYS A 286 -7.31 13.03 -4.67
N PHE A 287 -7.96 13.93 -5.41
CA PHE A 287 -8.08 15.35 -5.02
C PHE A 287 -9.38 15.71 -4.32
N LEU A 288 -10.32 14.77 -4.20
CA LEU A 288 -11.68 15.06 -3.74
C LEU A 288 -11.89 14.72 -2.26
N ASP A 289 -10.91 14.08 -1.61
CA ASP A 289 -11.05 13.55 -0.25
C ASP A 289 -9.69 13.56 0.48
N SER A 290 -9.53 14.42 1.49
CA SER A 290 -8.26 14.63 2.18
C SER A 290 -7.81 13.41 2.97
N THR A 291 -8.74 12.62 3.50
CA THR A 291 -8.41 11.38 4.23
C THR A 291 -7.86 10.34 3.26
N ILE A 292 -8.47 10.21 2.07
CA ILE A 292 -7.98 9.32 1.01
C ILE A 292 -6.59 9.76 0.53
N SER A 293 -6.39 11.07 0.31
CA SER A 293 -5.07 11.60 -0.07
C SER A 293 -4.01 11.31 0.99
N ALA A 294 -4.33 11.49 2.27
CA ALA A 294 -3.41 11.22 3.38
C ALA A 294 -3.02 9.73 3.45
N ILE A 295 -3.96 8.81 3.20
CA ILE A 295 -3.67 7.38 3.13
C ILE A 295 -2.77 7.05 1.93
N ASP A 296 -3.06 7.61 0.75
CA ASP A 296 -2.24 7.38 -0.46
C ASP A 296 -0.83 7.96 -0.31
N GLU A 297 -0.69 9.15 0.28
CA GLU A 297 0.60 9.78 0.61
C GLU A 297 1.39 8.93 1.60
N ARG A 298 0.72 8.37 2.62
CA ARG A 298 1.37 7.48 3.58
C ARG A 298 1.80 6.17 2.94
N ILE A 299 0.97 5.56 2.09
CA ILE A 299 1.35 4.38 1.28
C ILE A 299 2.59 4.71 0.46
N GLN A 300 2.64 5.87 -0.21
CA GLN A 300 3.80 6.30 -0.98
C GLN A 300 5.05 6.46 -0.10
N GLN A 301 4.92 7.09 1.07
CA GLN A 301 6.04 7.32 1.98
C GLN A 301 6.66 6.01 2.47
N VAL A 302 5.83 5.01 2.77
CA VAL A 302 6.31 3.74 3.35
C VAL A 302 6.72 2.73 2.26
N THR A 303 5.96 2.62 1.16
CA THR A 303 6.24 1.60 0.11
C THR A 303 7.06 2.13 -1.06
N GLY A 304 7.16 3.45 -1.22
CA GLY A 304 7.70 4.09 -2.42
C GLY A 304 6.76 4.04 -3.63
N PHE A 305 5.60 3.36 -3.56
CA PHE A 305 4.67 3.30 -4.67
C PHE A 305 4.02 4.66 -4.95
N PRO A 306 4.21 5.24 -6.15
CA PRO A 306 3.63 6.55 -6.44
C PRO A 306 2.10 6.44 -6.51
N PRO A 307 1.34 7.44 -6.00
CA PRO A 307 -0.11 7.42 -6.05
C PRO A 307 -0.66 7.19 -7.47
N GLU A 308 0.05 7.61 -8.52
CA GLU A 308 -0.36 7.48 -9.94
C GLU A 308 -0.51 6.03 -10.36
N HIS A 309 0.17 5.14 -9.66
CA HIS A 309 0.13 3.70 -9.89
C HIS A 309 -0.93 3.00 -9.03
N LEU A 310 -1.53 3.69 -8.05
CA LEU A 310 -2.47 3.08 -7.11
C LEU A 310 -3.92 3.17 -7.62
N SER A 311 -4.65 2.05 -7.62
CA SER A 311 -6.09 2.04 -7.87
C SER A 311 -6.85 2.88 -6.83
N ASP A 312 -8.09 3.27 -7.18
CA ASP A 312 -9.07 3.65 -6.17
C ASP A 312 -9.36 2.45 -5.23
N PHE A 313 -9.99 2.71 -4.09
CA PHE A 313 -10.23 1.72 -3.05
C PHE A 313 -11.38 0.76 -3.41
N GLN A 314 -11.11 -0.54 -3.31
CA GLN A 314 -12.12 -1.58 -3.32
C GLN A 314 -12.40 -2.02 -1.87
N VAL A 315 -13.60 -1.75 -1.36
CA VAL A 315 -14.00 -2.23 -0.03
C VAL A 315 -14.74 -3.56 -0.16
N ASN A 316 -14.27 -4.56 0.58
CA ASN A 316 -14.90 -5.87 0.72
C ASN A 316 -15.51 -6.00 2.11
N MET A 317 -16.72 -6.56 2.16
CA MET A 317 -17.49 -6.83 3.38
C MET A 317 -17.84 -8.31 3.42
N TYR A 318 -17.34 -9.01 4.44
CA TYR A 318 -17.62 -10.41 4.68
C TYR A 318 -18.56 -10.50 5.88
N GLU A 319 -19.79 -10.94 5.61
CA GLU A 319 -20.75 -11.31 6.65
C GLU A 319 -20.38 -12.66 7.26
N SER A 320 -21.17 -13.12 8.23
CA SER A 320 -21.09 -14.47 8.79
C SER A 320 -20.95 -15.53 7.68
N ASN A 321 -19.95 -16.41 7.81
CA ASN A 321 -19.56 -17.41 6.82
C ASN A 321 -19.04 -16.85 5.49
N GLY A 322 -18.76 -15.56 5.38
CA GLY A 322 -18.16 -14.94 4.20
C GLY A 322 -16.72 -15.40 3.98
N PHE A 323 -16.29 -15.52 2.72
CA PHE A 323 -14.96 -15.99 2.33
C PHE A 323 -14.61 -15.56 0.90
N GLU A 324 -13.34 -15.67 0.53
CA GLU A 324 -12.86 -15.57 -0.86
C GLU A 324 -11.84 -16.67 -1.14
N SER A 325 -12.14 -17.52 -2.13
CA SER A 325 -11.30 -18.68 -2.46
C SER A 325 -9.96 -18.25 -3.08
N PRO A 326 -8.94 -19.12 -3.03
CA PRO A 326 -7.65 -18.88 -3.67
C PRO A 326 -7.74 -18.38 -5.12
N HIS A 327 -7.18 -17.20 -5.38
CA HIS A 327 -7.12 -16.54 -6.66
C HIS A 327 -5.80 -15.77 -6.85
N TYR A 328 -5.60 -15.24 -8.04
CA TYR A 328 -4.51 -14.31 -8.35
C TYR A 328 -5.15 -12.96 -8.64
N ASP A 329 -4.54 -11.87 -8.18
CA ASP A 329 -4.97 -10.52 -8.53
C ASP A 329 -4.53 -10.15 -9.96
N SER A 330 -3.46 -10.77 -10.49
CA SER A 330 -2.98 -10.49 -11.85
C SER A 330 -3.99 -10.88 -12.94
N MET A 331 -4.57 -9.86 -13.56
CA MET A 331 -5.34 -10.01 -14.79
C MET A 331 -4.42 -9.72 -15.98
N LYS A 332 -3.78 -10.78 -16.51
CA LYS A 332 -2.88 -10.73 -17.67
C LYS A 332 -3.48 -10.12 -18.95
N SER A 333 -4.78 -9.81 -18.94
CA SER A 333 -5.52 -9.42 -20.13
C SER A 333 -6.09 -8.00 -20.05
N PHE A 334 -5.66 -7.13 -19.13
CA PHE A 334 -6.20 -5.78 -19.06
C PHE A 334 -5.14 -4.71 -18.76
N TYR A 335 -5.42 -3.51 -19.26
CA TYR A 335 -4.63 -2.30 -19.24
C TYR A 335 -3.90 -2.09 -17.89
N HIS A 336 -2.56 -2.16 -17.96
CA HIS A 336 -1.57 -2.11 -16.88
C HIS A 336 -1.54 -3.37 -16.00
N GLU A 337 -0.41 -4.07 -16.07
CA GLU A 337 -0.11 -5.21 -15.21
C GLU A 337 -0.17 -4.78 -13.73
N GLN A 338 -0.96 -5.47 -12.92
CA GLN A 338 -1.02 -5.26 -11.48
C GLN A 338 0.22 -5.90 -10.85
N SER A 339 1.27 -5.11 -10.61
CA SER A 339 2.56 -5.58 -10.12
C SER A 339 2.53 -5.97 -8.65
N ALA A 340 1.68 -5.32 -7.84
CA ALA A 340 1.51 -5.61 -6.43
C ALA A 340 0.08 -5.31 -5.97
N SER A 341 -0.27 -5.83 -4.81
CA SER A 341 -1.55 -5.60 -4.15
C SER A 341 -1.32 -5.14 -2.72
N ILE A 342 -2.19 -4.25 -2.26
CA ILE A 342 -2.22 -3.72 -0.89
C ILE A 342 -3.59 -4.02 -0.33
N LEU A 343 -3.67 -4.85 0.71
CA LEU A 343 -4.90 -5.10 1.47
C LEU A 343 -4.76 -4.49 2.86
N ILE A 344 -5.74 -3.72 3.29
CA ILE A 344 -5.77 -3.12 4.62
C ILE A 344 -6.98 -3.68 5.37
N PHE A 345 -6.74 -4.19 6.57
CA PHE A 345 -7.81 -4.65 7.45
C PHE A 345 -8.48 -3.45 8.13
N LEU A 346 -9.80 -3.33 7.98
CA LEU A 346 -10.57 -2.23 8.59
C LEU A 346 -11.26 -2.66 9.89
N THR A 347 -11.25 -3.95 10.18
CA THR A 347 -11.80 -4.58 11.38
C THR A 347 -10.90 -5.73 11.81
N ASP A 348 -10.98 -6.09 13.08
CA ASP A 348 -10.29 -7.23 13.68
C ASP A 348 -11.16 -7.88 14.78
N GLY A 349 -10.59 -8.81 15.55
CA GLY A 349 -11.26 -9.45 16.69
C GLY A 349 -12.27 -10.55 16.34
N HIS A 350 -12.56 -10.75 15.05
CA HIS A 350 -13.40 -11.84 14.58
C HIS A 350 -12.63 -13.16 14.48
N GLU A 351 -13.32 -14.29 14.66
CA GLU A 351 -12.76 -15.62 14.45
C GLU A 351 -12.80 -15.99 12.95
N GLY A 352 -11.73 -16.57 12.44
CA GLY A 352 -11.57 -16.83 11.01
C GLY A 352 -11.33 -15.54 10.20
N GLY A 353 -11.48 -15.61 8.87
CA GLY A 353 -11.26 -14.44 8.02
C GLY A 353 -9.79 -14.07 7.81
N GLU A 354 -8.84 -14.96 8.03
CA GLU A 354 -7.42 -14.72 7.77
C GLU A 354 -7.14 -14.64 6.27
N LEU A 355 -6.16 -13.82 5.88
CA LEU A 355 -5.60 -13.83 4.53
C LEU A 355 -4.54 -14.94 4.46
N VAL A 356 -4.62 -15.82 3.47
CA VAL A 356 -3.71 -16.96 3.31
C VAL A 356 -3.03 -16.97 1.96
N PHE A 357 -1.75 -17.37 1.95
CA PHE A 357 -0.99 -17.69 0.74
C PHE A 357 -0.61 -19.18 0.82
N PRO A 358 -1.47 -20.08 0.32
CA PRO A 358 -1.33 -21.52 0.55
C PRO A 358 -0.18 -22.15 -0.24
N ALA A 359 0.30 -21.49 -1.29
CA ALA A 359 1.42 -21.95 -2.09
C ALA A 359 2.76 -21.35 -1.66
N ALA A 360 2.80 -20.44 -0.68
CA ALA A 360 4.06 -20.01 -0.09
C ALA A 360 4.75 -21.18 0.62
N ASP A 361 6.07 -21.11 0.80
CA ASP A 361 6.85 -22.10 1.53
C ASP A 361 7.60 -21.41 2.69
N PRO A 362 7.25 -21.70 3.96
CA PRO A 362 6.05 -22.43 4.38
C PRO A 362 4.76 -21.66 4.04
N PRO A 363 3.58 -22.33 4.00
CA PRO A 363 2.31 -21.65 3.77
C PRO A 363 2.08 -20.51 4.78
N ILE A 364 1.58 -19.37 4.31
CA ILE A 364 1.42 -18.16 5.13
C ILE A 364 -0.04 -17.94 5.52
N LYS A 365 -0.26 -17.56 6.78
CA LYS A 365 -1.55 -17.09 7.31
C LYS A 365 -1.38 -15.75 8.02
N ILE A 366 -2.17 -14.75 7.65
CA ILE A 366 -2.14 -13.41 8.24
C ILE A 366 -3.46 -13.14 8.94
N ARG A 367 -3.39 -12.95 10.26
CA ARG A 367 -4.54 -12.58 11.09
C ARG A 367 -4.89 -11.11 10.91
N PRO A 368 -6.18 -10.77 10.76
CA PRO A 368 -6.60 -9.38 10.65
C PRO A 368 -6.30 -8.59 11.92
N LYS A 369 -5.73 -7.41 11.74
CA LYS A 369 -5.50 -6.40 12.78
C LYS A 369 -5.87 -5.05 12.21
N LYS A 370 -6.76 -4.33 12.88
CA LYS A 370 -7.34 -3.09 12.34
C LYS A 370 -6.23 -2.08 12.04
N GLY A 371 -6.29 -1.46 10.85
CA GLY A 371 -5.31 -0.49 10.37
C GLY A 371 -4.02 -1.09 9.81
N MET A 372 -3.80 -2.41 9.92
CA MET A 372 -2.63 -3.08 9.34
C MET A 372 -2.81 -3.31 7.84
N GLY A 373 -1.78 -2.97 7.07
CA GLY A 373 -1.65 -3.27 5.65
C GLY A 373 -0.87 -4.56 5.41
N VAL A 374 -1.26 -5.31 4.38
CA VAL A 374 -0.52 -6.43 3.80
C VAL A 374 -0.18 -6.05 2.37
N VAL A 375 1.10 -6.11 2.02
CA VAL A 375 1.56 -5.87 0.67
C VAL A 375 2.18 -7.14 0.14
N TRP A 376 1.80 -7.52 -1.08
CA TRP A 376 2.45 -8.63 -1.79
C TRP A 376 2.63 -8.30 -3.25
N HIS A 377 3.70 -8.86 -3.83
CA HIS A 377 3.99 -8.73 -5.24
C HIS A 377 3.27 -9.83 -6.02
N ASN A 378 2.62 -9.45 -7.12
CA ASN A 378 1.89 -10.38 -8.00
C ASN A 378 2.78 -10.92 -9.12
N SER A 379 3.94 -10.31 -9.35
CA SER A 379 4.89 -10.70 -10.38
C SER A 379 6.28 -10.94 -9.77
N ASP A 380 7.01 -11.89 -10.34
CA ASP A 380 8.40 -12.23 -10.00
C ASP A 380 9.40 -11.18 -10.54
N GLU A 381 10.69 -11.40 -10.28
CA GLU A 381 11.79 -10.56 -10.76
C GLU A 381 11.87 -10.42 -12.30
N ASN A 382 11.23 -11.34 -13.04
CA ASN A 382 11.16 -11.33 -14.49
C ASN A 382 9.88 -10.65 -15.02
N GLY A 383 9.06 -10.09 -14.12
CA GLY A 383 7.76 -9.50 -14.46
C GLY A 383 6.76 -10.54 -14.96
N GLN A 384 6.88 -11.79 -14.53
CA GLN A 384 5.90 -12.84 -14.78
C GLN A 384 5.05 -13.06 -13.54
N LEU A 385 3.78 -13.46 -13.72
CA LEU A 385 2.93 -13.86 -12.59
C LEU A 385 3.65 -14.85 -11.68
N ASP A 386 3.82 -14.48 -10.42
CA ASP A 386 4.30 -15.39 -9.40
C ASP A 386 3.16 -16.34 -8.98
N ASN A 387 3.34 -17.65 -9.21
CA ASN A 387 2.33 -18.64 -8.86
C ASN A 387 2.19 -18.83 -7.33
N HIS A 388 3.17 -18.40 -6.54
CA HIS A 388 3.11 -18.48 -5.07
C HIS A 388 2.29 -17.32 -4.50
N SER A 389 2.04 -16.25 -5.28
CA SER A 389 1.14 -15.13 -4.94
C SER A 389 -0.35 -15.49 -4.91
N VAL A 390 -0.70 -16.76 -5.19
CA VAL A 390 -2.08 -17.23 -5.03
C VAL A 390 -2.52 -17.02 -3.59
N HIS A 391 -3.66 -16.35 -3.40
CA HIS A 391 -4.13 -16.00 -2.07
C HIS A 391 -5.65 -16.07 -1.96
N GLY A 392 -6.13 -16.23 -0.74
CA GLY A 392 -7.56 -16.24 -0.43
C GLY A 392 -7.83 -15.72 0.98
N GLU A 393 -9.08 -15.44 1.27
CA GLU A 393 -9.53 -15.02 2.59
C GLU A 393 -10.40 -16.13 3.18
N LEU A 394 -9.94 -16.70 4.31
CA LEU A 394 -10.61 -17.79 5.00
C LEU A 394 -12.02 -17.38 5.45
N ARG A 395 -12.81 -18.39 5.80
CA ARG A 395 -14.20 -18.18 6.22
C ARG A 395 -14.23 -17.42 7.55
N VAL A 396 -14.98 -16.32 7.59
CA VAL A 396 -15.35 -15.65 8.84
C VAL A 396 -16.29 -16.57 9.61
N ALA A 397 -15.98 -16.87 10.86
CA ALA A 397 -16.78 -17.76 11.68
C ALA A 397 -18.21 -17.24 11.81
N GLY A 398 -19.18 -18.14 11.70
CA GLY A 398 -20.57 -17.79 11.93
C GLY A 398 -20.87 -17.82 13.42
N ASN A 399 -20.72 -16.68 14.10
CA ASN A 399 -21.16 -16.54 15.49
C ASN A 399 -22.44 -15.68 15.58
N ASP A 400 -23.15 -15.83 16.69
CA ASP A 400 -24.39 -15.08 16.97
C ASP A 400 -24.15 -13.57 17.21
N ALA A 401 -22.88 -13.15 17.33
CA ALA A 401 -22.48 -11.76 17.56
C ALA A 401 -22.62 -10.88 16.29
N GLY A 402 -22.72 -11.50 15.11
CA GLY A 402 -22.88 -10.77 13.86
C GLY A 402 -21.61 -10.03 13.43
N ASP A 403 -20.44 -10.58 13.73
CA ASP A 403 -19.16 -9.98 13.36
C ASP A 403 -19.06 -9.85 11.83
N VAL A 404 -18.74 -8.65 11.38
CA VAL A 404 -18.55 -8.33 9.95
C VAL A 404 -17.10 -7.93 9.76
N LYS A 405 -16.42 -8.65 8.87
CA LYS A 405 -15.07 -8.28 8.46
C LYS A 405 -15.13 -7.29 7.31
N TYR A 406 -14.41 -6.18 7.43
CA TYR A 406 -14.16 -5.25 6.34
C TYR A 406 -12.67 -5.23 5.99
N THR A 407 -12.40 -5.29 4.68
CA THR A 407 -11.07 -5.03 4.12
C THR A 407 -11.19 -3.99 3.03
N VAL A 408 -10.09 -3.29 2.78
CA VAL A 408 -9.95 -2.47 1.58
C VAL A 408 -8.74 -2.93 0.79
N LYS A 409 -8.90 -3.07 -0.53
CA LYS A 409 -7.85 -3.47 -1.46
C LYS A 409 -7.53 -2.31 -2.40
N LYS A 410 -6.24 -2.10 -2.64
CA LYS A 410 -5.70 -1.30 -3.74
C LYS A 410 -4.76 -2.16 -4.57
N TRP A 411 -4.75 -1.94 -5.88
CA TRP A 411 -3.74 -2.51 -6.77
C TRP A 411 -2.70 -1.47 -7.12
N VAL A 412 -1.45 -1.94 -7.20
CA VAL A 412 -0.32 -1.19 -7.73
C VAL A 412 -0.13 -1.63 -9.18
N PHE A 413 -0.28 -0.68 -10.10
CA PHE A 413 -0.08 -0.92 -11.52
C PHE A 413 1.38 -0.65 -11.91
N ALA A 414 1.94 -1.45 -12.81
CA ALA A 414 3.30 -1.24 -13.34
C ALA A 414 3.45 0.10 -14.08
N GLN A 415 2.34 0.69 -14.50
CA GLN A 415 2.29 1.94 -15.27
C GLN A 415 1.30 2.92 -14.61
N PRO A 416 1.55 4.24 -14.72
CA PRO A 416 0.63 5.26 -14.22
C PRO A 416 -0.76 5.11 -14.83
N GLN A 417 -1.79 5.25 -14.01
CA GLN A 417 -3.16 5.31 -14.51
C GLN A 417 -3.41 6.57 -15.32
N SER A 418 -4.21 6.42 -16.38
CA SER A 418 -4.64 7.57 -17.18
C SER A 418 -5.42 8.58 -16.34
N HIS A 419 -5.29 9.87 -16.71
CA HIS A 419 -6.10 10.95 -16.15
C HIS A 419 -7.61 10.70 -16.27
N THR A 420 -8.04 9.94 -17.29
CA THR A 420 -9.43 9.54 -17.42
C THR A 420 -9.88 8.72 -16.22
N ARG A 421 -9.05 7.76 -15.80
CA ARG A 421 -9.36 6.85 -14.70
C ARG A 421 -9.18 7.52 -13.34
N SER A 422 -8.08 8.24 -13.14
CA SER A 422 -7.73 8.82 -11.83
C SER A 422 -8.45 10.13 -11.49
N ILE A 423 -8.99 10.85 -12.48
CA ILE A 423 -9.60 12.17 -12.29
C ILE A 423 -11.00 12.24 -12.91
N ILE A 424 -11.11 11.95 -14.21
CA ILE A 424 -12.35 12.22 -14.95
C ILE A 424 -13.50 11.32 -14.49
N LEU A 425 -13.28 10.01 -14.41
CA LEU A 425 -14.32 9.05 -14.00
C LEU A 425 -14.82 9.30 -12.57
N PRO A 426 -13.95 9.50 -11.54
CA PRO A 426 -14.40 9.89 -10.21
C PRO A 426 -15.33 11.11 -10.22
N ILE A 427 -14.96 12.18 -10.94
CA ILE A 427 -15.79 13.39 -11.05
C ILE A 427 -17.14 13.09 -11.72
N LEU A 428 -17.13 12.32 -12.82
CA LEU A 428 -18.34 11.92 -13.54
C LEU A 428 -19.26 11.03 -12.69
N PHE A 429 -18.72 10.31 -11.71
CA PHE A 429 -19.48 9.38 -10.87
C PHE A 429 -20.02 10.03 -9.58
N ILE A 430 -19.61 11.26 -9.24
CA ILE A 430 -20.15 12.00 -8.08
C ILE A 430 -21.69 12.05 -8.07
N PRO A 431 -22.40 12.38 -9.18
CA PRO A 431 -23.87 12.40 -9.19
C PRO A 431 -24.51 11.02 -8.96
N PHE A 432 -23.74 9.95 -9.12
CA PHE A 432 -24.15 8.56 -8.91
C PHE A 432 -23.62 8.02 -7.56
N GLY A 433 -23.36 8.91 -6.60
CA GLY A 433 -22.85 8.53 -5.27
C GLY A 433 -21.41 8.00 -5.28
N GLY A 434 -20.65 8.25 -6.35
CA GLY A 434 -19.29 7.72 -6.53
C GLY A 434 -19.27 6.26 -6.98
N GLN A 435 -20.35 5.74 -7.56
CA GLN A 435 -20.39 4.41 -8.16
C GLN A 435 -20.41 4.52 -9.69
N ALA A 436 -19.68 3.64 -10.37
CA ALA A 436 -19.73 3.56 -11.82
C ALA A 436 -21.12 3.10 -12.29
N PRO A 437 -21.83 3.86 -13.14
CA PRO A 437 -23.12 3.45 -13.66
C PRO A 437 -23.01 2.22 -14.56
N ALA A 438 -24.05 1.36 -14.55
CA ALA A 438 -24.08 0.12 -15.32
C ALA A 438 -23.77 0.34 -16.82
N PHE A 439 -24.31 1.40 -17.42
CA PHE A 439 -24.06 1.70 -18.85
C PHE A 439 -22.58 2.02 -19.15
N VAL A 440 -21.85 2.59 -18.19
CA VAL A 440 -20.41 2.89 -18.36
C VAL A 440 -19.61 1.59 -18.29
N LYS A 441 -19.95 0.70 -17.35
CA LYS A 441 -19.34 -0.64 -17.26
C LYS A 441 -19.60 -1.44 -18.54
N SER A 442 -20.84 -1.46 -19.03
CA SER A 442 -21.19 -2.14 -20.28
C SER A 442 -20.46 -1.54 -21.49
N PHE A 443 -20.31 -0.23 -21.55
CA PHE A 443 -19.55 0.42 -22.63
C PHE A 443 -18.05 0.09 -22.56
N TYR A 444 -17.47 0.08 -21.36
CA TYR A 444 -16.08 -0.36 -21.16
C TYR A 444 -15.89 -1.81 -21.63
N ASN A 445 -16.76 -2.72 -21.19
CA ASN A 445 -16.72 -4.13 -21.59
C ASN A 445 -16.88 -4.28 -23.11
N PHE A 446 -17.80 -3.55 -23.73
CA PHE A 446 -17.95 -3.51 -25.18
C PHE A 446 -16.65 -3.09 -25.88
N CYS A 447 -15.97 -2.06 -25.37
CA CYS A 447 -14.70 -1.62 -25.93
C CYS A 447 -13.63 -2.72 -25.85
N LEU A 448 -13.52 -3.41 -24.71
CA LEU A 448 -12.60 -4.52 -24.53
C LEU A 448 -12.91 -5.69 -25.46
N THR A 449 -14.17 -6.10 -25.56
CA THR A 449 -14.59 -7.20 -26.45
C THR A 449 -14.35 -6.86 -27.92
N LYS A 450 -14.54 -5.59 -28.31
CA LYS A 450 -14.48 -5.18 -29.71
C LYS A 450 -13.06 -4.95 -30.22
N TRP A 451 -12.19 -4.37 -29.40
CA TRP A 451 -10.84 -3.94 -29.81
C TRP A 451 -9.72 -4.65 -29.04
N GLY A 452 -10.04 -5.59 -28.16
CA GLY A 452 -9.07 -6.21 -27.26
C GLY A 452 -8.77 -5.34 -26.04
N ALA A 453 -7.95 -5.89 -25.14
CA ALA A 453 -7.60 -5.29 -23.86
C ALA A 453 -7.02 -3.87 -23.97
N ASP A 454 -5.89 -3.78 -24.68
CA ASP A 454 -5.06 -2.58 -24.70
C ASP A 454 -5.76 -1.47 -25.50
N THR A 455 -6.09 -1.78 -26.75
CA THR A 455 -6.75 -0.82 -27.64
C THR A 455 -8.17 -0.51 -27.16
N GLY A 456 -8.91 -1.47 -26.61
CA GLY A 456 -10.26 -1.23 -26.08
C GLY A 456 -10.27 -0.22 -24.95
N CYS A 457 -9.36 -0.34 -23.99
CA CYS A 457 -9.25 0.62 -22.90
C CYS A 457 -8.88 2.02 -23.40
N GLU A 458 -7.92 2.13 -24.32
CA GLU A 458 -7.54 3.41 -24.91
C GLU A 458 -8.70 4.07 -25.67
N ARG A 459 -9.47 3.28 -26.44
CA ARG A 459 -10.66 3.75 -27.16
C ARG A 459 -11.76 4.22 -26.21
N PHE A 460 -11.94 3.53 -25.09
CA PHE A 460 -12.85 3.97 -24.05
C PHE A 460 -12.43 5.33 -23.49
N HIS A 461 -11.16 5.50 -23.12
CA HIS A 461 -10.65 6.78 -22.62
C HIS A 461 -10.82 7.92 -23.63
N GLN A 462 -10.43 7.70 -24.90
CA GLN A 462 -10.60 8.67 -25.99
C GLN A 462 -12.08 9.07 -26.16
N THR A 463 -12.99 8.10 -26.06
CA THR A 463 -14.43 8.36 -26.20
C THR A 463 -14.97 9.19 -25.04
N VAL A 464 -14.59 8.88 -23.80
CA VAL A 464 -14.98 9.65 -22.61
C VAL A 464 -14.50 11.10 -22.72
N ILE A 465 -13.23 11.31 -23.09
CA ILE A 465 -12.66 12.65 -23.28
C ILE A 465 -13.39 13.41 -24.39
N MET A 466 -13.68 12.76 -25.51
CA MET A 466 -14.41 13.38 -26.62
C MET A 466 -15.83 13.81 -26.22
N ILE A 467 -16.57 12.96 -25.50
CA ILE A 467 -17.92 13.27 -25.02
C ILE A 467 -17.89 14.49 -24.09
N LEU A 468 -16.91 14.56 -23.18
CA LEU A 468 -16.71 15.71 -22.31
C LEU A 468 -16.38 16.98 -23.09
N GLY A 469 -15.48 16.90 -24.07
CA GLY A 469 -15.15 18.03 -24.94
C GLY A 469 -16.37 18.56 -25.69
N LEU A 470 -17.24 17.68 -26.18
CA LEU A 470 -18.50 18.05 -26.84
C LEU A 470 -19.50 18.69 -25.87
N LEU A 471 -19.61 18.18 -24.64
CA LEU A 471 -20.46 18.76 -23.59
C LEU A 471 -20.01 20.17 -23.23
N VAL A 472 -18.71 20.38 -23.03
CA VAL A 472 -18.13 21.71 -22.75
C VAL A 472 -18.40 22.67 -23.92
N CYS A 473 -18.16 22.25 -25.16
CA CYS A 473 -18.48 23.05 -26.34
C CYS A 473 -19.98 23.41 -26.41
N GLY A 474 -20.86 22.46 -26.08
CA GLY A 474 -22.30 22.67 -26.01
C GLY A 474 -22.69 23.73 -24.98
N ILE A 475 -22.14 23.64 -23.76
CA ILE A 475 -22.37 24.60 -22.67
C ILE A 475 -21.88 25.99 -23.07
N VAL A 476 -20.66 26.10 -23.62
CA VAL A 476 -20.11 27.38 -24.09
C VAL A 476 -20.99 28.00 -25.19
N SER A 477 -21.50 27.19 -26.12
CA SER A 477 -22.42 27.67 -27.17
C SER A 477 -23.75 28.18 -26.58
N ILE A 478 -24.29 27.52 -25.55
CA ILE A 478 -25.52 27.94 -24.87
C ILE A 478 -25.28 29.25 -24.10
N ILE A 479 -24.17 29.36 -23.36
CA ILE A 479 -23.80 30.58 -22.63
C ILE A 479 -23.62 31.75 -23.60
N GLY A 480 -22.94 31.53 -24.74
CA GLY A 480 -22.80 32.53 -25.80
C GLY A 480 -24.15 33.04 -26.30
N LYS A 481 -25.08 32.13 -26.62
CA LYS A 481 -26.44 32.49 -27.05
C LYS A 481 -27.23 33.24 -25.99
N LEU A 482 -27.09 32.87 -24.71
CA LEU A 482 -27.75 33.56 -23.60
C LEU A 482 -27.20 34.99 -23.44
N LYS A 483 -25.88 35.16 -23.54
CA LYS A 483 -25.24 36.48 -23.50
C LYS A 483 -25.71 37.37 -24.65
N ASP A 484 -25.72 36.85 -25.88
CA ASP A 484 -26.21 37.59 -27.06
C ASP A 484 -27.68 38.01 -26.91
N ASN A 485 -28.51 37.12 -26.35
CA ASN A 485 -29.92 37.42 -26.08
C ASN A 485 -30.11 38.46 -24.95
N MET A 486 -29.21 38.50 -23.97
CA MET A 486 -29.21 39.52 -22.91
C MET A 486 -28.74 40.88 -23.42
N GLU A 487 -27.72 40.92 -24.28
CA GLU A 487 -27.24 42.15 -24.90
C GLU A 487 -28.30 42.76 -25.84
N LYS A 488 -29.04 41.93 -26.58
CA LYS A 488 -30.19 42.37 -27.40
C LYS A 488 -31.39 42.88 -26.59
N LYS A 489 -31.46 42.60 -25.29
CA LYS A 489 -32.52 43.07 -24.38
C LYS A 489 -32.16 44.33 -23.60
N LYS A 490 -30.95 44.89 -23.74
CA LYS A 490 -30.64 46.21 -23.17
C LYS A 490 -31.49 47.27 -23.88
N PRO A 491 -32.26 48.11 -23.16
CA PRO A 491 -33.04 49.16 -23.79
C PRO A 491 -32.09 50.15 -24.49
N GLU A 492 -32.38 50.48 -25.75
CA GLU A 492 -31.78 51.66 -26.37
C GLU A 492 -32.11 52.88 -25.50
N GLU A 493 -31.08 53.54 -24.96
CA GLU A 493 -31.22 54.91 -24.47
C GLU A 493 -31.68 55.76 -25.66
N LYS A 494 -32.99 55.99 -25.76
CA LYS A 494 -33.55 56.94 -26.72
C LYS A 494 -32.99 58.31 -26.40
N GLY A 495 -32.12 58.78 -27.29
CA GLY A 495 -31.62 60.14 -27.31
C GLY A 495 -32.77 61.13 -27.17
N LYS A 496 -32.65 62.03 -26.19
CA LYS A 496 -33.50 63.21 -26.04
C LYS A 496 -33.25 64.11 -27.26
N ASP A 497 -34.08 63.94 -28.28
CA ASP A 497 -34.13 64.86 -29.40
C ASP A 497 -34.88 66.12 -28.96
N SER A 498 -34.13 67.19 -28.73
CA SER A 498 -34.63 68.49 -28.29
C SER A 498 -35.31 69.22 -29.46
N LYS A 499 -36.64 69.07 -29.61
CA LYS A 499 -37.42 70.01 -30.42
C LYS A 499 -37.75 71.28 -29.61
N LYS A 500 -36.91 72.30 -29.80
CA LYS A 500 -37.18 73.70 -29.50
C LYS A 500 -37.70 74.39 -30.77
N LYS A 501 -38.69 75.28 -30.59
CA LYS A 501 -39.29 76.30 -31.50
C LYS A 501 -40.66 75.89 -32.06
N LYS A 502 -41.66 76.76 -32.11
CA LYS A 502 -41.96 78.07 -31.49
C LYS A 502 -43.42 78.35 -31.88
#